data_AF-A0A959CA51-F1
#
_entry.id   AF-A0A959CA51-F1
#
_cell.length_a   1.000
_cell.length_b   1.000
_cell.length_c   1.000
_cell.angle_alpha   90.00
_cell.angle_beta   90.00
_cell.angle_gamma   90.00
#
_symmetry.space_group_name_H-M   'P 1'
#
loop_
_entity.id
_entity.type
_entity.pdbx_description
1 polymer ?
#
loop_
_entity_poly.entity_id
_entity_poly.type
_entity_poly.pdbx_seq_one_letter_code
_entity_poly.pdbx_strand_id
1 'polypeptide(L)'
;MKQLFACALFLITSLAAVSAQSVEANPPADKKKSTQTEASENEARAAAEALANKYDLNADQAKQVYAVQQRKLRNLSEIEPLKAEKRNIYLSKLESLQQGTLTSLRKILRTKEQIALYDQTQKDMRIKRAEKRKEMMLEKASKEDIQAAMLDIYEE
;
A
#
# COMPACT_ATOMS: atom_id res chain seq x y z
N MET A 1 38.37 -32.57 -41.28
CA MET A 1 37.89 -33.91 -41.71
C MET A 1 36.63 -34.22 -40.92
N LYS A 2 35.43 -33.91 -41.44
CA LYS A 2 34.50 -34.86 -42.11
C LYS A 2 34.27 -36.16 -41.32
N GLN A 3 33.15 -36.22 -40.60
CA GLN A 3 32.31 -37.42 -40.49
C GLN A 3 30.84 -36.95 -40.38
N LEU A 4 30.05 -37.41 -41.35
CA LEU A 4 28.59 -37.31 -41.48
C LEU A 4 27.98 -38.67 -41.08
N PHE A 5 26.65 -38.75 -41.07
CA PHE A 5 25.76 -39.93 -40.90
C PHE A 5 25.33 -40.23 -39.45
N ALA A 6 24.09 -40.61 -39.14
CA ALA A 6 22.85 -40.80 -39.91
C ALA A 6 21.66 -40.83 -38.94
N CYS A 7 20.46 -40.61 -39.48
CA CYS A 7 19.17 -40.78 -38.83
C CYS A 7 18.88 -42.24 -38.42
N ALA A 8 18.18 -42.43 -37.30
CA ALA A 8 17.30 -43.59 -37.10
C ALA A 8 16.20 -43.26 -36.10
N LEU A 9 14.96 -43.16 -36.61
CA LEU A 9 13.71 -43.24 -35.87
C LEU A 9 13.57 -44.66 -35.28
N PHE A 10 13.18 -44.78 -34.01
CA PHE A 10 12.44 -45.95 -33.55
C PHE A 10 11.40 -45.55 -32.49
N LEU A 11 10.14 -45.71 -32.88
CA LEU A 11 8.96 -45.73 -32.04
C LEU A 11 9.00 -46.99 -31.15
N ILE A 12 8.89 -46.82 -29.83
CA ILE A 12 8.45 -47.90 -28.93
C ILE A 12 7.39 -47.33 -27.98
N THR A 13 6.15 -47.69 -28.28
CA THR A 13 5.01 -47.65 -27.37
C THR A 13 5.24 -48.62 -26.21
N SER A 14 5.08 -48.16 -24.97
CA SER A 14 4.77 -49.05 -23.85
C SER A 14 3.80 -48.34 -22.89
N LEU A 15 2.60 -48.92 -22.80
CA LEU A 15 1.66 -48.67 -21.72
C LEU A 15 2.24 -49.24 -20.43
N ALA A 16 2.23 -48.44 -19.36
CA ALA A 16 2.22 -48.95 -18.00
C ALA A 16 1.28 -48.07 -17.17
N ALA A 17 0.15 -48.65 -16.79
CA ALA A 17 -0.79 -48.12 -15.83
C ALA A 17 -0.38 -48.56 -14.42
N VAL A 18 -0.08 -47.62 -13.52
CA VAL A 18 0.01 -47.72 -12.04
C VAL A 18 0.11 -46.26 -11.57
N SER A 19 -0.61 -45.67 -10.62
CA SER A 19 -1.57 -46.09 -9.60
C SER A 19 -2.37 -44.85 -9.18
N ALA A 20 -3.65 -45.02 -8.90
CA ALA A 20 -4.49 -44.03 -8.25
C ALA A 20 -3.90 -43.60 -6.90
N GLN A 21 -3.53 -42.33 -6.76
CA GLN A 21 -3.49 -41.66 -5.47
C GLN A 21 -4.62 -40.63 -5.46
N SER A 22 -5.64 -40.93 -4.66
CA SER A 22 -6.62 -39.96 -4.20
C SER A 22 -5.89 -38.93 -3.35
N VAL A 23 -5.39 -37.86 -3.97
CA VAL A 23 -5.10 -36.63 -3.24
C VAL A 23 -6.45 -35.96 -3.04
N GLU A 24 -6.99 -36.23 -1.86
CA GLU A 24 -8.10 -35.53 -1.24
C GLU A 24 -7.87 -34.02 -1.39
N ALA A 25 -8.58 -33.42 -2.35
CA ALA A 25 -8.59 -31.99 -2.54
C ALA A 25 -9.28 -31.36 -1.33
N ASN A 26 -8.48 -30.99 -0.32
CA ASN A 26 -8.91 -30.06 0.70
C ASN A 26 -9.42 -28.79 -0.03
N PRO A 27 -10.69 -28.39 0.14
CA PRO A 27 -11.19 -27.16 -0.45
C PRO A 27 -10.40 -25.97 0.13
N PRO A 28 -10.02 -24.98 -0.68
CA PRO A 28 -9.12 -23.92 -0.24
C PRO A 28 -9.81 -23.07 0.83
N ALA A 29 -9.17 -22.98 1.99
CA ALA A 29 -9.45 -22.02 3.03
C ALA A 29 -9.05 -20.59 2.57
N ASP A 30 -9.70 -20.05 1.53
CA ASP A 30 -9.33 -18.74 0.95
C ASP A 30 -10.53 -17.79 0.72
N LYS A 31 -11.67 -18.05 1.35
CA LYS A 31 -12.79 -17.08 1.32
C LYS A 31 -12.54 -15.80 2.14
N LYS A 32 -11.64 -15.82 3.14
CA LYS A 32 -11.29 -14.61 3.91
C LYS A 32 -10.26 -13.73 3.20
N LYS A 33 -9.35 -14.31 2.40
CA LYS A 33 -8.28 -13.59 1.72
C LYS A 33 -8.81 -12.79 0.53
N SER A 34 -9.72 -13.38 -0.26
CA SER A 34 -10.37 -12.71 -1.40
C SER A 34 -11.15 -11.45 -0.98
N THR A 35 -11.98 -11.54 0.07
CA THR A 35 -12.79 -10.39 0.53
C THR A 35 -11.95 -9.25 1.11
N GLN A 36 -10.87 -9.56 1.85
CA GLN A 36 -10.00 -8.53 2.41
C GLN A 36 -9.17 -7.82 1.32
N THR A 37 -8.74 -8.55 0.29
CA THR A 37 -8.06 -7.98 -0.87
C THR A 37 -9.00 -7.06 -1.66
N GLU A 38 -10.22 -7.50 -1.97
CA GLU A 38 -11.21 -6.69 -2.68
C GLU A 38 -11.59 -5.40 -1.92
N ALA A 39 -11.77 -5.47 -0.60
CA ALA A 39 -12.05 -4.30 0.22
C ALA A 39 -10.89 -3.28 0.17
N SER A 40 -9.65 -3.75 0.27
CA SER A 40 -8.46 -2.90 0.17
C SER A 40 -8.27 -2.28 -1.22
N GLU A 41 -8.66 -2.99 -2.27
CA GLU A 41 -8.60 -2.47 -3.64
C GLU A 41 -9.63 -1.37 -3.88
N ASN A 42 -10.85 -1.55 -3.35
CA ASN A 42 -11.89 -0.53 -3.42
C ASN A 42 -11.53 0.72 -2.62
N GLU A 43 -10.95 0.55 -1.44
CA GLU A 43 -10.43 1.67 -0.63
C GLU A 43 -9.30 2.42 -1.37
N ALA A 44 -8.34 1.69 -1.94
CA ALA A 44 -7.27 2.30 -2.73
C ALA A 44 -7.82 3.08 -3.94
N ARG A 45 -8.85 2.54 -4.61
CA ARG A 45 -9.50 3.18 -5.75
C ARG A 45 -10.22 4.46 -5.33
N ALA A 46 -11.04 4.40 -4.29
CA ALA A 46 -11.76 5.56 -3.77
C ALA A 46 -10.81 6.68 -3.32
N ALA A 47 -9.74 6.33 -2.61
CA ALA A 47 -8.71 7.30 -2.21
C ALA A 47 -8.00 7.91 -3.43
N ALA A 48 -7.70 7.12 -4.46
CA ALA A 48 -7.07 7.60 -5.67
C ALA A 48 -7.99 8.52 -6.48
N GLU A 49 -9.29 8.21 -6.57
CA GLU A 49 -10.31 9.05 -7.22
C GLU A 49 -10.49 10.38 -6.47
N ALA A 50 -10.54 10.35 -5.14
CA ALA A 50 -10.61 11.57 -4.33
C ALA A 50 -9.42 12.50 -4.59
N LEU A 51 -8.20 11.94 -4.66
CA LEU A 51 -7.00 12.70 -4.99
C LEU A 51 -6.94 13.15 -6.45
N ALA A 52 -7.45 12.33 -7.37
CA ALA A 52 -7.57 12.70 -8.77
C ALA A 52 -8.47 13.92 -8.93
N ASN A 53 -9.60 13.95 -8.22
CA ASN A 53 -10.51 15.08 -8.21
C ASN A 53 -9.91 16.30 -7.49
N LYS A 54 -9.27 16.10 -6.33
CA LYS A 54 -8.65 17.19 -5.55
C LYS A 54 -7.60 17.95 -6.36
N TYR A 55 -6.76 17.23 -7.10
CA TYR A 55 -5.62 17.81 -7.82
C TYR A 55 -5.82 17.91 -9.34
N ASP A 56 -7.02 17.63 -9.86
CA ASP A 56 -7.30 17.59 -11.30
C ASP A 56 -6.24 16.76 -12.06
N LEU A 57 -6.07 15.50 -11.63
CA LEU A 57 -5.03 14.62 -12.16
C LEU A 57 -5.44 14.06 -13.53
N ASN A 58 -4.49 14.02 -14.46
CA ASN A 58 -4.68 13.26 -15.69
C ASN A 58 -4.62 11.73 -15.45
N ALA A 59 -4.98 10.94 -16.45
CA ALA A 59 -5.04 9.48 -16.35
C ALA A 59 -3.73 8.83 -15.89
N ASP A 60 -2.58 9.32 -16.36
CA ASP A 60 -1.26 8.78 -15.98
C ASP A 60 -0.91 9.10 -14.53
N GLN A 61 -1.25 10.31 -14.06
CA GLN A 61 -1.08 10.71 -12.67
C GLN A 61 -2.02 9.90 -11.76
N ALA A 62 -3.29 9.77 -12.13
CA ALA A 62 -4.28 9.00 -11.37
C ALA A 62 -3.86 7.52 -11.22
N LYS A 63 -3.33 6.91 -12.28
CA LYS A 63 -2.77 5.54 -12.22
C LYS A 63 -1.60 5.43 -11.23
N GLN A 64 -0.71 6.41 -11.21
CA GLN A 64 0.41 6.43 -10.25
C GLN A 64 -0.08 6.63 -8.81
N VAL A 65 -1.05 7.51 -8.59
CA VAL A 65 -1.67 7.72 -7.28
C VAL A 65 -2.32 6.43 -6.78
N TYR A 66 -3.05 5.72 -7.64
CA TYR A 66 -3.63 4.41 -7.28
C TYR A 66 -2.57 3.42 -6.78
N ALA A 67 -1.44 3.30 -7.48
CA ALA A 67 -0.34 2.44 -7.03
C ALA A 67 0.26 2.90 -5.68
N VAL A 68 0.32 4.21 -5.43
CA VAL A 68 0.73 4.76 -4.12
C VAL A 68 -0.26 4.36 -3.03
N GLN A 69 -1.57 4.46 -3.28
CA GLN A 69 -2.62 4.08 -2.33
C GLN A 69 -2.60 2.58 -2.01
N GLN A 70 -2.44 1.72 -3.02
CA GLN A 70 -2.30 0.27 -2.80
C GLN A 70 -1.11 -0.05 -1.89
N ARG A 71 0.05 0.58 -2.14
CA ARG A 71 1.24 0.40 -1.28
C ARG A 71 0.98 0.92 0.13
N LYS A 72 0.30 2.06 0.28
CA LYS A 72 -0.06 2.63 1.58
C LYS A 72 -0.89 1.63 2.40
N LEU A 73 -1.94 1.08 1.82
CA LEU A 73 -2.82 0.13 2.52
C LEU A 73 -2.12 -1.17 2.88
N ARG A 74 -1.31 -1.73 1.97
CA ARG A 74 -0.49 -2.92 2.29
C ARG A 74 0.45 -2.63 3.45
N ASN A 75 1.22 -1.55 3.38
CA ASN A 75 2.17 -1.21 4.44
C ASN A 75 1.45 -0.87 5.77
N LEU A 76 0.25 -0.30 5.72
CA LEU A 76 -0.57 -0.08 6.92
C LEU A 76 -0.97 -1.41 7.57
N SER A 77 -1.44 -2.37 6.76
CA SER A 77 -1.80 -3.70 7.25
C SER A 77 -0.61 -4.46 7.87
N GLU A 78 0.61 -4.23 7.37
CA GLU A 78 1.84 -4.82 7.91
C GLU A 78 2.22 -4.27 9.28
N ILE A 79 1.83 -3.03 9.59
CA ILE A 79 2.16 -2.39 10.88
C ILE A 79 1.05 -2.46 11.91
N GLU A 80 -0.20 -2.73 11.50
CA GLU A 80 -1.37 -2.76 12.40
C GLU A 80 -1.17 -3.65 13.65
N PRO A 81 -0.55 -4.85 13.59
CA PRO A 81 -0.30 -5.67 14.78
C PRO A 81 0.55 -4.95 15.85
N LEU A 82 1.44 -4.05 15.44
CA LEU A 82 2.33 -3.32 16.35
C LEU A 82 1.58 -2.32 17.23
N LYS A 83 0.35 -1.95 16.86
CA LYS A 83 -0.45 -0.95 17.59
C LYS A 83 -0.72 -1.38 19.03
N ALA A 84 -0.98 -2.66 19.25
CA ALA A 84 -1.23 -3.23 20.58
C ALA A 84 0.06 -3.69 21.28
N GLU A 85 1.03 -4.21 20.53
CA GLU A 85 2.24 -4.80 21.10
C GLU A 85 3.34 -3.77 21.43
N LYS A 86 3.56 -2.82 20.52
CA LYS A 86 4.70 -1.89 20.51
C LYS A 86 4.28 -0.53 19.95
N ARG A 87 3.45 0.18 20.71
CA ARG A 87 2.81 1.44 20.30
C ARG A 87 3.81 2.47 19.75
N ASN A 88 4.93 2.69 20.41
CA ASN A 88 5.96 3.62 19.94
C ASN A 88 6.50 3.25 18.54
N ILE A 89 6.76 1.97 18.28
CA ILE A 89 7.22 1.48 16.97
C ILE A 89 6.12 1.66 15.92
N TYR A 90 4.87 1.37 16.27
CA TYR A 90 3.73 1.63 15.40
C TYR A 90 3.67 3.10 14.98
N LEU A 91 3.75 4.04 15.94
CA LEU A 91 3.68 5.47 15.66
C LEU A 91 4.84 5.93 14.76
N SER A 92 6.07 5.49 15.01
CA SER A 92 7.22 5.83 14.14
C SER A 92 7.08 5.27 12.72
N LYS A 93 6.52 4.08 12.57
CA LYS A 93 6.27 3.48 11.24
C LYS A 93 5.12 4.17 10.52
N LEU A 94 4.05 4.53 11.23
CA LEU A 94 2.94 5.30 10.69
C LEU A 94 3.42 6.66 10.18
N GLU A 95 4.23 7.37 10.96
CA GLU A 95 4.85 8.64 10.54
C GLU A 95 5.70 8.48 9.27
N SER A 96 6.55 7.46 9.23
CA SER A 96 7.37 7.16 8.05
C SER A 96 6.53 6.82 6.82
N LEU A 97 5.43 6.09 7.01
CA LEU A 97 4.48 5.71 5.95
C LEU A 97 3.75 6.95 5.40
N GLN A 98 3.25 7.81 6.28
CA GLN A 98 2.63 9.09 5.89
C GLN A 98 3.62 9.94 5.10
N GLN A 99 4.84 10.13 5.62
CA GLN A 99 5.87 10.93 4.95
C GLN A 99 6.25 10.37 3.57
N GLY A 100 6.43 9.05 3.45
CA GLY A 100 6.74 8.39 2.19
C GLY A 100 5.60 8.49 1.16
N THR A 101 4.36 8.45 1.64
CA THR A 101 3.16 8.64 0.81
C THR A 101 3.11 10.05 0.26
N LEU A 102 3.17 11.07 1.13
CA LEU A 102 3.19 12.48 0.76
C LEU A 102 4.34 12.81 -0.21
N THR A 103 5.54 12.28 0.04
CA THR A 103 6.70 12.45 -0.85
C THR A 103 6.43 11.86 -2.24
N SER A 104 5.75 10.72 -2.31
CA SER A 104 5.39 10.09 -3.59
C SER A 104 4.35 10.92 -4.33
N LEU A 105 3.30 11.37 -3.64
CA LEU A 105 2.26 12.22 -4.21
C LEU A 105 2.85 13.51 -4.77
N ARG A 106 3.71 14.20 -4.00
CA ARG A 106 4.38 15.43 -4.46
C ARG A 106 5.18 15.27 -5.75
N LYS A 107 5.76 14.09 -6.00
CA LYS A 107 6.49 13.77 -7.24
C LYS A 107 5.57 13.51 -8.43
N ILE A 108 4.33 13.08 -8.18
CA ILE A 108 3.33 12.83 -9.22
C ILE A 108 2.71 14.14 -9.72
N LEU A 109 2.58 15.15 -8.86
CA LEU A 109 2.07 16.47 -9.22
C LEU A 109 3.02 17.19 -10.18
N ARG A 110 2.49 17.73 -11.28
CA ARG A 110 3.28 18.28 -12.40
C ARG A 110 3.02 19.76 -12.65
N THR A 111 1.79 20.22 -12.46
CA THR A 111 1.44 21.62 -12.74
C THR A 111 1.72 22.52 -11.54
N LYS A 112 1.85 23.82 -11.78
CA LYS A 112 2.09 24.79 -10.68
C LYS A 112 0.90 24.86 -9.75
N GLU A 113 -0.30 24.74 -10.30
CA GLU A 113 -1.58 24.77 -9.61
C GLU A 113 -1.72 23.56 -8.67
N GLN A 114 -1.40 22.36 -9.17
CA GLN A 114 -1.34 21.14 -8.37
C GLN A 114 -0.38 21.27 -7.19
N ILE A 115 0.83 21.75 -7.47
CA ILE A 115 1.87 21.92 -6.45
C ILE A 115 1.45 22.97 -5.41
N ALA A 116 0.89 24.09 -5.84
CA ALA A 116 0.43 25.15 -4.94
C ALA A 116 -0.68 24.66 -4.01
N LEU A 117 -1.65 23.89 -4.52
CA LEU A 117 -2.71 23.30 -3.72
C LEU A 117 -2.16 22.28 -2.70
N TYR A 118 -1.21 21.46 -3.12
CA TYR A 118 -0.53 20.53 -2.21
C TYR A 118 0.24 21.28 -1.12
N ASP A 119 1.04 22.29 -1.47
CA ASP A 119 1.84 23.05 -0.51
C ASP A 119 0.95 23.79 0.50
N GLN A 120 -0.20 24.29 0.06
CA GLN A 120 -1.23 24.88 0.92
C GLN A 120 -1.81 23.84 1.88
N THR A 121 -2.21 22.66 1.37
CA THR A 121 -2.68 21.54 2.21
C THR A 121 -1.63 21.21 3.28
N GLN A 122 -0.36 21.03 2.89
CA GLN A 122 0.72 20.70 3.82
C GLN A 122 0.97 21.80 4.85
N LYS A 123 0.81 23.07 4.48
CA LYS A 123 0.93 24.20 5.40
C LYS A 123 -0.18 24.18 6.45
N ASP A 124 -1.41 23.96 6.03
CA ASP A 124 -2.57 23.91 6.93
C ASP A 124 -2.44 22.75 7.92
N MET A 125 -1.97 21.60 7.44
CA MET A 125 -1.68 20.44 8.29
C MET A 125 -0.60 20.73 9.34
N ARG A 126 0.48 21.43 8.97
CA ARG A 126 1.52 21.84 9.93
C ARG A 126 0.97 22.79 11.00
N ILE A 127 0.09 23.72 10.63
CA ILE A 127 -0.54 24.65 11.57
C ILE A 127 -1.42 23.87 12.55
N LYS A 128 -2.34 23.04 12.05
CA LYS A 128 -3.22 22.20 12.88
C LYS A 128 -2.43 21.30 13.85
N ARG A 129 -1.36 20.65 13.36
CA ARG A 129 -0.48 19.82 14.20
C ARG A 129 0.24 20.63 15.28
N ALA A 130 0.70 21.83 14.96
CA ALA A 130 1.37 22.71 15.92
C ALA A 130 0.41 23.19 17.01
N GLU A 131 -0.82 23.55 16.64
CA GLU A 131 -1.88 23.92 17.58
C GLU A 131 -2.23 22.74 18.49
N LYS A 132 -2.50 21.55 17.93
CA LYS A 132 -2.83 20.36 18.72
C LYS A 132 -1.70 19.96 19.67
N ARG A 133 -0.45 20.06 19.23
CA ARG A 133 0.72 19.83 20.10
C ARG A 133 0.72 20.78 21.29
N LYS A 134 0.48 22.08 21.06
CA LYS A 134 0.46 23.09 22.14
C LYS A 134 -0.65 22.79 23.14
N GLU A 135 -1.86 22.51 22.67
CA GLU A 135 -3.01 22.12 23.47
C GLU A 135 -2.67 20.93 24.39
N MET A 136 -2.19 19.83 23.81
CA MET A 136 -1.90 18.62 24.58
C MET A 136 -0.69 18.75 25.51
N MET A 137 0.26 19.64 25.20
CA MET A 137 1.34 19.98 26.14
C MET A 137 0.81 20.71 27.37
N LEU A 138 -0.19 21.59 27.22
CA LEU A 138 -0.85 22.26 28.35
C LEU A 138 -1.63 21.26 29.21
N GLU A 139 -2.24 20.25 28.57
CA GLU A 139 -2.91 19.12 29.22
C GLU A 139 -1.94 18.11 29.86
N LYS A 140 -0.63 18.31 29.72
CA LYS A 140 0.42 17.39 30.20
C LYS A 140 0.27 15.96 29.66
N ALA A 141 -0.23 15.83 28.44
CA ALA A 141 -0.35 14.55 27.76
C ALA A 141 1.03 13.88 27.59
N SER A 142 1.03 12.55 27.49
CA SER A 142 2.27 11.81 27.27
C SER A 142 2.87 12.12 25.88
N LYS A 143 4.18 11.92 25.71
CA LYS A 143 4.84 12.11 24.42
C LYS A 143 4.22 11.25 23.31
N GLU A 144 3.82 10.02 23.65
CA GLU A 144 3.21 9.09 22.68
C GLU A 144 1.80 9.52 22.30
N ASP A 145 1.01 10.07 23.23
CA ASP A 145 -0.33 10.57 22.92
C ASP A 145 -0.28 11.85 22.09
N ILE A 146 0.67 12.75 22.37
CA ILE A 146 0.93 13.94 21.54
C ILE A 146 1.32 13.50 20.12
N GLN A 147 2.21 12.51 19.99
CA GLN A 147 2.61 11.99 18.68
C GLN A 147 1.42 11.38 17.92
N ALA A 148 0.64 10.52 18.59
CA ALA A 148 -0.56 9.91 18.00
C ALA A 148 -1.54 10.98 17.49
N ALA A 149 -1.89 11.96 18.31
CA ALA A 149 -2.82 13.02 17.92
C ALA A 149 -2.32 13.87 16.74
N MET A 150 -1.01 14.13 16.66
CA MET A 150 -0.44 14.81 15.49
C MET A 150 -0.49 13.95 14.22
N LEU A 151 -0.31 12.64 14.33
CA LEU A 151 -0.38 11.71 13.21
C LEU A 151 -1.80 11.47 12.73
N ASP A 152 -2.79 11.57 13.62
CA ASP A 152 -4.22 11.52 13.27
C ASP A 152 -4.64 12.74 12.44
N ILE A 153 -3.97 13.88 12.62
CA ILE A 153 -4.09 15.03 11.74
C ILE A 153 -3.27 14.73 10.48
N TYR A 154 -3.86 14.01 9.52
CA TYR A 154 -3.24 13.64 8.24
C TYR A 154 -4.19 13.88 7.05
N GLU A 155 -3.64 14.44 5.97
CA GLU A 155 -4.36 14.73 4.72
C GLU A 155 -3.37 14.66 3.54
N GLU A 156 -3.84 14.09 2.43
CA GLU A 156 -3.09 13.85 1.18
C GLU A 156 -3.39 14.88 0.11
#